data_AF-B0VFG5-F1
#
_entry.id   AF-B0VFG5-F1
#
_cell.length_a   1.000
_cell.length_b   1.000
_cell.length_c   1.000
_cell.angle_alpha   90.00
_cell.angle_beta   90.00
_cell.angle_gamma   90.00
#
_symmetry.space_group_name_H-M   'P 1'
#
loop_
_entity.id
_entity.type
_entity.pdbx_description
1 polymer ?
#
loop_
_entity_poly.entity_id
_entity_poly.type
_entity_poly.pdbx_seq_one_letter_code
_entity_poly.pdbx_strand_id
1 'polypeptide(L)'
;MKKFIILPVLLLLLLSSCEDITKVTVRDDNQDQVAHLGPDPDLLGNTELFFIPGTIQGSAIWVINGPAANIGVDIRDKDSSSFIYFADSYIGSGSNTAQTGTQIPWNKWMKVRVVVYKSGLSGIIVNIIRALGLDFFDSLEDYWIEQIFENEVYLCKDGSRLTTPVKSYYKLQELNL
;
A
#
# COMPACT_ATOMS: atom_id res chain seq x y z
N MET A 1 2.09 -50.02 -1.27
CA MET A 1 2.75 -49.09 -2.20
C MET A 1 2.08 -47.71 -2.36
N LYS A 2 0.92 -47.41 -1.72
CA LYS A 2 0.25 -46.09 -1.87
C LYS A 2 0.70 -44.98 -0.89
N LYS A 3 1.45 -45.31 0.17
CA LYS A 3 1.85 -44.34 1.22
C LYS A 3 3.12 -43.52 0.91
N PHE A 4 3.91 -43.91 -0.10
CA PHE A 4 5.17 -43.25 -0.44
C PHE A 4 5.03 -42.10 -1.46
N ILE A 5 3.85 -41.91 -2.07
CA ILE A 5 3.61 -40.85 -3.07
C ILE A 5 3.14 -39.54 -2.40
N ILE A 6 2.63 -39.60 -1.17
CA ILE A 6 2.09 -38.42 -0.47
C ILE A 6 3.21 -37.45 -0.07
N LEU A 7 4.38 -37.97 0.33
CA LEU A 7 5.50 -37.16 0.80
C LEU A 7 6.11 -36.25 -0.30
N PRO A 8 6.38 -36.74 -1.54
CA PRO A 8 6.89 -35.85 -2.59
C PRO A 8 5.85 -34.83 -3.08
N VAL A 9 4.55 -35.17 -3.08
CA VAL A 9 3.48 -34.24 -3.47
C VAL A 9 3.31 -33.11 -2.45
N LEU A 10 3.43 -33.42 -1.16
CA LEU A 10 3.40 -32.41 -0.09
C LEU A 10 4.64 -31.49 -0.15
N LEU A 11 5.81 -32.02 -0.53
CA LEU A 11 7.04 -31.24 -0.70
C LEU A 11 6.98 -30.30 -1.90
N LEU A 12 6.35 -30.72 -3.00
CA LEU A 12 6.13 -29.90 -4.20
C LEU A 12 5.15 -28.75 -3.96
N LEU A 13 4.13 -28.94 -3.12
CA LEU A 13 3.19 -27.87 -2.73
C LEU A 13 3.85 -26.79 -1.86
N LEU A 14 4.88 -27.14 -1.08
CA LEU A 14 5.62 -26.19 -0.23
C LEU A 14 6.61 -25.32 -1.03
N LEU A 15 7.00 -25.74 -2.24
CA LEU A 15 7.96 -25.02 -3.09
C LEU A 15 7.30 -24.04 -4.07
N SER A 16 5.97 -24.09 -4.24
CA SER A 16 5.24 -23.26 -5.21
C SER A 16 4.73 -21.92 -4.69
N SER A 17 5.06 -21.52 -3.45
CA SER A 17 4.57 -20.27 -2.85
C SER A 17 5.63 -19.18 -2.70
N CYS A 18 6.59 -19.13 -3.63
CA CYS A 18 7.54 -18.02 -3.70
C CYS A 18 6.96 -16.99 -4.68
N GLU A 19 6.22 -16.00 -4.16
CA GLU A 19 5.88 -14.80 -4.93
C GLU A 19 7.20 -14.12 -5.35
N ASP A 20 7.43 -13.98 -6.65
CA ASP A 20 8.66 -13.39 -7.16
C ASP A 20 8.73 -11.90 -6.78
N ILE A 21 9.83 -11.51 -6.12
CA ILE A 21 10.09 -10.12 -5.77
C ILE A 21 10.49 -9.37 -7.03
N THR A 22 9.67 -8.40 -7.45
CA THR A 22 9.99 -7.55 -8.59
C THR A 22 10.98 -6.47 -8.16
N LYS A 23 12.17 -6.48 -8.74
CA LYS A 23 13.14 -5.39 -8.61
C LYS A 23 12.91 -4.36 -9.72
N VAL A 24 12.29 -3.25 -9.39
CA VAL A 24 12.14 -2.11 -10.30
C VAL A 24 13.30 -1.15 -10.07
N THR A 25 14.12 -0.95 -11.10
CA THR A 25 15.15 0.10 -11.07
C THR A 25 14.46 1.43 -11.33
N VAL A 26 14.24 2.22 -10.28
CA VAL A 26 13.81 3.62 -10.43
C VAL A 26 14.97 4.37 -11.05
N ARG A 27 14.85 4.74 -12.33
CA ARG A 27 15.79 5.67 -12.93
C ARG A 27 15.42 7.07 -12.43
N ASP A 28 16.29 7.62 -11.61
CA ASP A 28 16.31 9.02 -11.25
C ASP A 28 16.78 9.84 -12.47
N ASP A 29 15.92 9.95 -13.49
CA ASP A 29 16.23 10.66 -14.73
C ASP A 29 16.42 12.17 -14.49
N ASN A 30 16.05 12.70 -13.31
CA ASN A 30 16.22 14.12 -12.93
C ASN A 30 17.19 14.38 -11.76
N GLN A 31 17.79 13.34 -11.16
CA GLN A 31 18.72 13.37 -10.03
C GLN A 31 18.16 13.95 -8.71
N ASP A 32 16.85 13.86 -8.47
CA ASP A 32 16.19 14.51 -7.31
C ASP A 32 16.14 13.67 -6.02
N GLN A 33 16.63 12.42 -6.05
CA GLN A 33 16.61 11.48 -4.91
C GLN A 33 15.21 11.13 -4.37
N VAL A 34 14.15 11.32 -5.16
CA VAL A 34 12.77 10.96 -4.82
C VAL A 34 12.44 9.56 -5.35
N ALA A 35 11.91 8.69 -4.49
CA ALA A 35 11.38 7.40 -4.93
C ALA A 35 9.94 7.58 -5.42
N HIS A 36 9.75 7.62 -6.73
CA HIS A 36 8.43 7.71 -7.37
C HIS A 36 7.77 6.32 -7.50
N LEU A 37 6.71 6.02 -6.74
CA LEU A 37 5.74 4.99 -7.15
C LEU A 37 4.85 5.64 -8.21
N GLY A 38 5.27 5.53 -9.47
CA GLY A 38 4.44 5.92 -10.59
C GLY A 38 3.10 5.18 -10.59
N PRO A 39 2.11 5.66 -11.37
CA PRO A 39 0.80 5.08 -11.46
C PRO A 39 0.96 3.77 -12.23
N ASP A 40 1.18 2.69 -11.51
CA ASP A 40 1.19 1.38 -12.13
C ASP A 40 -0.24 0.86 -12.09
N PRO A 41 -0.91 0.72 -13.26
CA PRO A 41 -2.28 0.25 -13.35
C PRO A 41 -2.47 -1.16 -12.76
N ASP A 42 -1.37 -1.88 -12.51
CA ASP A 42 -1.35 -3.19 -11.86
C ASP A 42 -0.87 -3.14 -10.39
N LEU A 43 -0.66 -1.95 -9.80
CA LEU A 43 0.03 -1.80 -8.49
C LEU A 43 -0.80 -1.09 -7.39
N LEU A 44 -1.43 0.06 -7.63
CA LEU A 44 -2.12 0.82 -6.56
C LEU A 44 -3.43 1.49 -7.04
N GLY A 45 -4.04 0.92 -8.08
CA GLY A 45 -5.14 1.56 -8.78
C GLY A 45 -4.70 2.88 -9.42
N ASN A 46 -5.52 3.93 -9.32
CA ASN A 46 -5.26 5.26 -9.91
C ASN A 46 -4.44 6.18 -8.97
N THR A 47 -3.54 5.62 -8.16
CA THR A 47 -2.84 6.36 -7.10
C THR A 47 -1.33 6.25 -7.27
N GLU A 48 -0.64 7.39 -7.22
CA GLU A 48 0.82 7.47 -7.19
C GLU A 48 1.29 7.83 -5.78
N LEU A 49 2.37 7.20 -5.32
CA LEU A 49 2.91 7.42 -3.99
C LEU A 49 4.40 7.76 -4.07
N PHE A 50 4.82 8.84 -3.42
CA PHE A 50 6.22 9.26 -3.42
C PHE A 50 6.78 9.15 -2.02
N PHE A 51 7.90 8.46 -1.88
CA PHE A 51 8.72 8.52 -0.68
C PHE A 51 9.88 9.47 -0.95
N ILE A 52 9.95 10.57 -0.19
CA ILE A 52 10.95 11.62 -0.34
C ILE A 52 11.83 11.63 0.91
N PRO A 53 12.94 10.88 0.89
CA PRO A 53 13.79 10.72 2.07
C PRO A 53 14.87 11.82 2.11
N GLY A 54 14.49 13.05 2.45
CA GLY A 54 15.49 14.13 2.50
C GLY A 54 14.94 15.56 2.43
N THR A 55 13.72 15.80 2.89
CA THR A 55 13.21 17.17 3.03
C THR A 55 13.89 17.91 4.17
N ILE A 56 13.85 19.25 4.17
CA ILE A 56 14.45 20.12 5.20
C ILE A 56 13.99 19.74 6.63
N GLN A 57 12.82 19.10 6.77
CA GLN A 57 12.23 18.69 8.04
C GLN A 57 12.17 17.15 8.26
N GLY A 58 12.86 16.34 7.46
CA GLY A 58 12.84 14.88 7.56
C GLY A 58 12.40 14.20 6.26
N SER A 59 11.70 13.06 6.32
CA SER A 59 11.13 12.45 5.12
C SER A 59 9.70 12.94 4.85
N ALA A 60 9.24 12.80 3.61
CA ALA A 60 7.86 13.07 3.23
C ALA A 60 7.25 11.93 2.45
N ILE A 61 5.94 11.74 2.62
CA ILE A 61 5.11 10.81 1.86
C ILE A 61 4.08 11.63 1.13
N TRP A 62 4.05 11.55 -0.20
CA TRP A 62 3.04 12.21 -1.02
C TRP A 62 2.16 11.14 -1.67
N VAL A 63 0.87 11.39 -1.70
CA VAL A 63 -0.11 10.56 -2.38
C VAL A 63 -0.83 11.44 -3.40
N ILE A 64 -0.72 11.07 -4.67
CA ILE A 64 -1.45 11.70 -5.78
C ILE A 64 -2.56 10.74 -6.17
N ASN A 65 -3.82 11.13 -5.94
CA ASN A 65 -4.97 10.34 -6.34
C ASN A 65 -5.53 10.88 -7.66
N GLY A 66 -5.65 10.01 -8.65
CA GLY A 66 -6.24 10.36 -9.92
C GLY A 66 -7.75 10.64 -9.82
N PRO A 67 -8.37 11.09 -10.92
CA PRO A 67 -9.74 11.64 -10.92
C PRO A 67 -10.85 10.57 -10.88
N ALA A 68 -10.51 9.29 -10.71
CA ALA A 68 -11.48 8.20 -10.91
C ALA A 68 -12.29 7.87 -9.64
N ALA A 69 -11.67 7.89 -8.46
CA ALA A 69 -12.28 7.39 -7.24
C ALA A 69 -11.81 8.12 -6.00
N ASN A 70 -12.58 8.04 -4.91
CA ASN A 70 -12.11 8.45 -3.59
C ASN A 70 -11.39 7.27 -2.95
N ILE A 71 -10.31 7.55 -2.22
CA ILE A 71 -9.48 6.50 -1.64
C ILE A 71 -9.18 6.77 -0.16
N GLY A 72 -8.82 5.72 0.56
CA GLY A 72 -8.10 5.80 1.83
C GLY A 72 -6.77 5.09 1.68
N VAL A 73 -5.71 5.59 2.31
CA VAL A 73 -4.37 5.02 2.22
C VAL A 73 -3.75 4.88 3.60
N ASP A 74 -3.15 3.75 3.89
CA ASP A 74 -2.23 3.63 5.02
C ASP A 74 -0.93 2.91 4.65
N ILE A 75 0.11 3.23 5.41
CA ILE A 75 1.45 2.68 5.26
C ILE A 75 1.94 2.32 6.65
N ARG A 76 2.20 1.04 6.88
CA ARG A 76 2.58 0.48 8.18
C ARG A 76 3.85 -0.33 8.10
N ASP A 77 4.43 -0.65 9.25
CA ASP A 77 5.51 -1.64 9.32
C ASP A 77 4.95 -3.02 8.97
N LYS A 78 5.63 -3.74 8.07
CA LYS A 78 5.19 -5.08 7.63
C LYS A 78 5.08 -6.05 8.82
N ASP A 79 6.02 -5.95 9.76
CA ASP A 79 6.15 -6.88 10.88
C ASP A 79 5.36 -6.41 12.12
N SER A 80 4.82 -5.20 12.10
CA SER A 80 4.08 -4.61 13.22
C SER A 80 3.01 -3.62 12.75
N SER A 81 1.75 -4.07 12.71
CA SER A 81 0.60 -3.24 12.32
C SER A 81 0.35 -2.04 13.24
N SER A 82 0.90 -2.03 14.46
CA SER A 82 0.80 -0.88 15.38
C SER A 82 1.65 0.33 14.98
N PHE A 83 2.64 0.16 14.09
CA PHE A 83 3.49 1.25 13.65
C PHE A 83 3.00 1.80 12.31
N ILE A 84 2.48 3.02 12.33
CA ILE A 84 1.90 3.70 11.17
C ILE A 84 2.87 4.78 10.73
N TYR A 85 3.38 4.66 9.50
CA TYR A 85 4.20 5.68 8.85
C TYR A 85 3.34 6.78 8.23
N PHE A 86 2.18 6.42 7.68
CA PHE A 86 1.24 7.33 7.05
C PHE A 86 -0.17 6.75 7.11
N ALA A 87 -1.17 7.59 7.32
CA ALA A 87 -2.56 7.22 7.13
C ALA A 87 -3.38 8.45 6.77
N ASP A 88 -4.18 8.33 5.71
CA ASP A 88 -5.22 9.28 5.35
C ASP A 88 -6.48 8.49 4.99
N SER A 89 -7.49 8.63 5.83
CA SER A 89 -8.74 7.88 5.73
C SER A 89 -9.58 8.29 4.51
N TYR A 90 -9.40 9.51 3.98
CA TYR A 90 -10.19 9.97 2.85
C TYR A 90 -9.45 11.03 2.02
N ILE A 91 -8.99 10.60 0.86
CA ILE A 91 -8.47 11.45 -0.20
C ILE A 91 -9.53 11.51 -1.31
N GLY A 92 -10.00 12.71 -1.59
CA GLY A 92 -10.99 12.94 -2.63
C GLY A 92 -10.47 12.56 -4.02
N SER A 93 -11.38 12.21 -4.92
CA SER A 93 -11.05 12.04 -6.33
C SER A 93 -10.34 13.29 -6.89
N GLY A 94 -9.22 13.09 -7.58
CA GLY A 94 -8.37 14.16 -8.13
C GLY A 94 -7.68 15.04 -7.08
N SER A 95 -7.73 14.66 -5.80
CA SER A 95 -7.08 15.37 -4.70
C SER A 95 -5.75 14.70 -4.34
N ASN A 96 -4.82 15.47 -3.80
CA ASN A 96 -3.52 14.97 -3.37
C ASN A 96 -3.32 15.28 -1.88
N THR A 97 -2.52 14.47 -1.21
CA THR A 97 -2.14 14.68 0.19
C THR A 97 -0.64 14.49 0.37
N ALA A 98 -0.08 15.19 1.34
CA ALA A 98 1.34 15.14 1.65
C ALA A 98 1.54 15.22 3.16
N GLN A 99 2.34 14.32 3.70
CA GLN A 99 2.78 14.35 5.09
C GLN A 99 4.29 14.58 5.12
N THR A 100 4.75 15.58 5.87
CA THR A 100 6.17 15.88 6.09
C THR A 100 6.56 15.61 7.54
N GLY A 101 7.87 15.54 7.82
CA GLY A 101 8.37 15.32 9.18
C GLY A 101 8.28 13.87 9.68
N THR A 102 7.88 12.95 8.81
CA THR A 102 7.88 11.51 9.11
C THR A 102 9.28 10.95 8.95
N GLN A 103 9.65 9.97 9.76
CA GLN A 103 10.85 9.17 9.49
C GLN A 103 10.44 7.95 8.67
N ILE A 104 10.73 7.97 7.38
CA ILE A 104 10.56 6.79 6.52
C ILE A 104 11.77 5.88 6.78
N PRO A 105 11.57 4.65 7.26
CA PRO A 105 12.67 3.78 7.63
C PRO A 105 13.35 3.24 6.38
N TRP A 106 14.65 3.49 6.28
CA TRP A 106 15.47 2.77 5.35
C TRP A 106 15.66 1.32 5.77
N ASN A 107 15.80 0.45 4.77
CA ASN A 107 16.07 -0.98 4.96
C ASN A 107 15.00 -1.71 5.79
N LYS A 108 13.74 -1.31 5.61
CA LYS A 108 12.58 -1.95 6.22
C LYS A 108 11.51 -2.20 5.18
N TRP A 109 10.77 -3.29 5.38
CA TRP A 109 9.55 -3.57 4.64
C TRP A 109 8.38 -2.79 5.24
N MET A 110 7.66 -2.09 4.38
CA MET A 110 6.43 -1.39 4.70
C MET A 110 5.29 -2.06 3.98
N LYS A 111 4.15 -2.18 4.65
CA LYS A 111 2.89 -2.63 4.07
C LYS A 111 2.09 -1.40 3.66
N VAL A 112 1.78 -1.27 2.38
CA VAL A 112 0.96 -0.19 1.81
C VAL A 112 -0.41 -0.78 1.49
N ARG A 113 -1.47 -0.14 1.99
CA ARG A 113 -2.84 -0.50 1.65
C ARG A 113 -3.59 0.71 1.13
N VAL A 114 -4.31 0.50 0.04
CA VAL A 114 -5.17 1.50 -0.57
C VAL A 114 -6.58 0.91 -0.64
N VAL A 115 -7.54 1.58 -0.04
CA VAL A 115 -8.96 1.26 -0.22
C VAL A 115 -9.56 2.22 -1.22
N VAL A 116 -10.32 1.68 -2.18
CA VAL A 116 -11.15 2.44 -3.10
C VAL A 116 -12.57 2.41 -2.58
N TYR A 117 -13.15 3.59 -2.35
CA TYR A 117 -14.52 3.71 -1.87
C TYR A 117 -15.53 3.65 -3.00
N LYS A 118 -16.72 3.10 -2.73
CA LYS A 118 -17.81 3.02 -3.73
C LYS A 118 -18.22 4.40 -4.22
N SER A 119 -18.61 4.47 -5.49
CA SER A 119 -19.24 5.68 -6.02
C SER A 119 -20.63 5.88 -5.39
N GLY A 120 -20.92 7.09 -4.91
CA GLY A 120 -22.23 7.44 -4.35
C GLY A 120 -22.41 7.23 -2.84
N LEU A 121 -21.33 7.07 -2.07
CA LEU A 121 -21.42 7.14 -0.60
C LEU A 121 -22.09 8.46 -0.16
N SER A 122 -22.99 8.37 0.81
CA SER A 122 -23.66 9.55 1.34
C SER A 122 -22.67 10.48 2.05
N GLY A 123 -22.94 11.78 2.07
CA GLY A 123 -22.06 12.75 2.74
C GLY A 123 -21.84 12.45 4.23
N ILE A 124 -22.81 11.80 4.89
CA ILE A 124 -22.67 11.36 6.29
C ILE A 124 -21.61 10.26 6.38
N ILE A 125 -21.66 9.26 5.50
CA ILE A 125 -20.66 8.17 5.46
C ILE A 125 -19.28 8.74 5.19
N VAL A 126 -19.14 9.67 4.23
CA VAL A 126 -17.87 10.35 3.93
C VAL A 126 -17.31 11.06 5.15
N ASN A 127 -18.14 11.75 5.92
CA ASN A 127 -17.71 12.42 7.15
C ASN A 127 -17.31 11.43 8.25
N ILE A 128 -18.00 10.30 8.35
CA ILE A 128 -17.62 9.22 9.28
C ILE A 128 -16.23 8.69 8.90
N ILE A 129 -16.01 8.35 7.63
CA ILE A 129 -14.72 7.84 7.15
C ILE A 129 -13.59 8.81 7.51
N ARG A 130 -13.76 10.11 7.22
CA ARG A 130 -12.79 11.16 7.57
C ARG A 130 -12.46 11.24 9.07
N ALA A 131 -13.42 10.88 9.92
CA ALA A 131 -13.28 10.94 11.37
C ALA A 131 -12.61 9.69 11.97
N LEU A 132 -12.42 8.62 11.19
CA LEU A 132 -11.81 7.37 11.67
C LEU A 132 -10.32 7.52 12.01
N GLY A 133 -9.62 8.49 11.40
CA GLY A 133 -8.23 8.79 11.73
C GLY A 133 -7.24 7.72 11.29
N LEU A 134 -6.22 7.46 12.10
CA LEU A 134 -5.03 6.67 11.71
C LEU A 134 -5.31 5.17 11.54
N ASP A 135 -6.25 4.62 12.32
CA ASP A 135 -6.61 3.19 12.30
C ASP A 135 -7.90 2.92 11.52
N PHE A 136 -8.17 3.74 10.50
CA PHE A 136 -9.44 3.69 9.80
C PHE A 136 -9.74 2.34 9.16
N PHE A 137 -8.72 1.62 8.64
CA PHE A 137 -8.89 0.33 8.00
C PHE A 137 -9.62 -0.71 8.86
N ASP A 138 -9.37 -0.71 10.18
CA ASP A 138 -9.99 -1.66 11.12
C ASP A 138 -11.45 -1.30 11.43
N SER A 139 -11.87 -0.09 11.08
CA SER A 139 -13.21 0.45 11.30
C SER A 139 -14.03 0.61 10.02
N LEU A 140 -13.48 0.20 8.88
CA LEU A 140 -14.21 0.24 7.61
C LEU A 140 -15.29 -0.85 7.59
N GLU A 141 -16.35 -0.57 6.85
CA GLU A 141 -17.41 -1.53 6.57
C GLU A 141 -17.37 -1.94 5.10
N ASP A 142 -17.57 -3.23 4.79
CA ASP A 142 -17.46 -3.76 3.42
C ASP A 142 -18.34 -3.00 2.41
N TYR A 143 -19.51 -2.52 2.84
CA TYR A 143 -20.41 -1.81 1.95
C TYR A 143 -19.92 -0.41 1.56
N TRP A 144 -18.90 0.15 2.23
CA TRP A 144 -18.22 1.38 1.83
C TRP A 144 -17.19 1.15 0.72
N ILE A 145 -16.74 -0.09 0.55
CA ILE A 145 -15.55 -0.45 -0.19
C ILE A 145 -15.92 -1.00 -1.56
N GLU A 146 -15.29 -0.46 -2.59
CA GLU A 146 -15.31 -1.03 -3.94
C GLU A 146 -14.23 -2.10 -4.08
N GLN A 147 -13.01 -1.76 -3.66
CA GLN A 147 -11.83 -2.62 -3.80
C GLN A 147 -10.74 -2.21 -2.82
N ILE A 148 -9.88 -3.15 -2.43
CA ILE A 148 -8.69 -2.91 -1.62
C ILE A 148 -7.48 -3.42 -2.39
N PHE A 149 -6.42 -2.64 -2.42
CA PHE A 149 -5.11 -3.00 -2.94
C PHE A 149 -4.12 -3.07 -1.79
N GLU A 150 -3.27 -4.08 -1.80
CA GLU A 150 -2.23 -4.29 -0.81
C GLU A 150 -0.93 -4.69 -1.50
N ASN A 151 0.17 -4.06 -1.11
CA ASN A 151 1.49 -4.49 -1.49
C ASN A 151 2.51 -4.15 -0.40
N GLU A 152 3.69 -4.75 -0.51
CA GLU A 152 4.80 -4.46 0.37
C GLU A 152 5.91 -3.76 -0.39
N VAL A 153 6.50 -2.75 0.23
CA VAL A 153 7.55 -1.91 -0.34
C VAL A 153 8.75 -1.90 0.60
N TYR A 154 9.93 -2.16 0.05
CA TYR A 154 11.20 -2.02 0.76
C TYR A 154 12.01 -0.90 0.12
N LEU A 155 12.44 0.06 0.92
CA LEU A 155 13.29 1.17 0.47
C LEU A 155 14.73 0.92 0.88
N CYS A 156 15.62 0.80 -0.09
CA CYS A 156 17.05 0.62 0.12
C CYS A 156 17.73 1.98 0.34
N LYS A 157 18.74 2.02 1.20
CA LYS A 157 19.55 3.24 1.45
C LYS A 157 20.23 3.82 0.20
N ASP A 158 20.40 3.03 -0.85
CA ASP A 158 20.99 3.46 -2.12
C ASP A 158 19.97 4.11 -3.07
N GLY A 159 18.74 4.37 -2.59
CA GLY A 159 17.65 4.95 -3.38
C GLY A 159 16.87 3.93 -4.22
N SER A 160 17.29 2.66 -4.25
CA SER A 160 16.53 1.61 -4.93
C SER A 160 15.36 1.10 -4.09
N ARG A 161 14.42 0.39 -4.73
CA ARG A 161 13.30 -0.25 -4.04
C ARG A 161 13.05 -1.67 -4.49
N LEU A 162 12.42 -2.45 -3.62
CA LEU A 162 11.84 -3.76 -3.94
C LEU A 162 10.36 -3.73 -3.60
N THR A 163 9.56 -4.45 -4.38
CA THR A 163 8.11 -4.55 -4.15
C THR A 163 7.64 -5.99 -4.31
N THR A 164 6.65 -6.39 -3.51
CA THR A 164 5.91 -7.62 -3.76
C THR A 164 4.85 -7.40 -4.86
N PRO A 165 4.35 -8.47 -5.49
CA PRO A 165 3.15 -8.39 -6.30
C PRO A 165 1.99 -7.81 -5.50
N VAL A 166 1.08 -7.16 -6.23
CA VAL A 166 -0.07 -6.49 -5.63
C VAL A 166 -1.22 -7.45 -5.50
N LYS A 167 -1.83 -7.43 -4.32
CA LYS A 167 -3.00 -8.23 -3.99
C LYS A 167 -4.20 -7.31 -4.03
N SER A 168 -5.28 -7.80 -4.65
CA SER A 168 -6.56 -7.09 -4.67
C SER A 168 -7.63 -7.91 -3.99
N TYR A 169 -8.46 -7.22 -3.22
CA TYR A 169 -9.53 -7.79 -2.41
C TYR A 169 -10.81 -6.99 -2.61
N TYR A 170 -11.96 -7.64 -2.47
CA TYR A 170 -13.26 -6.99 -2.59
C TYR A 170 -14.00 -6.92 -1.25
N LYS A 171 -13.45 -7.53 -0.21
CA LYS A 171 -14.00 -7.57 1.15
C LYS A 171 -12.89 -7.48 2.18
N LEU A 172 -13.20 -6.90 3.33
CA LEU A 172 -12.25 -6.77 4.43
C LEU A 172 -11.85 -8.12 5.02
N GLN A 173 -12.74 -9.12 5.03
CA GLN A 173 -12.42 -10.44 5.59
C GLN A 173 -11.38 -11.21 4.77
N GLU A 174 -11.08 -10.76 3.55
CA GLU A 174 -10.04 -11.33 2.69
C GLU A 174 -8.66 -10.74 2.99
N LEU A 175 -8.60 -9.64 3.76
CA LEU A 175 -7.36 -9.18 4.37
C LEU A 175 -7.01 -10.06 5.56
N ASN A 176 -5.84 -10.68 5.52
CA ASN A 176 -5.21 -11.23 6.72
C ASN A 176 -4.68 -10.06 7.56
N LEU A 177 -5.59 -9.40 8.30
CA LEU A 177 -5.28 -8.31 9.24
C LEU A 177 -4.48 -8.83 10.45
#